data_AF-A0A8S9FMV5-F1
#
_entry.id   AF-A0A8S9FMV5-F1
#
_cell.length_a   1.000
_cell.length_b   1.000
_cell.length_c   1.000
_cell.angle_alpha   90.00
_cell.angle_beta   90.00
_cell.angle_gamma   90.00
#
_symmetry.space_group_name_H-M   'P 1'
#
loop_
_entity.id
_entity.type
_entity.pdbx_description
1 polymer ?
#
loop_
_entity_poly.entity_id
_entity_poly.type
_entity_poly.pdbx_seq_one_letter_code
_entity_poly.pdbx_strand_id
1 'polypeptide(L)'
;MGLFSNKISRDELKAGDHIYSWRSYIYSHHGIYVGDGKVIHFTRRGGLEIGTGTYLDNIIQISVPRHGDNPCPNCGDQSILDGVISSCLDCFLAGGSLYLFHLYFHLEKEGRIIN
;
A
#
# COMPACT_ATOMS: atom_id res chain seq x y z
N MET A 1 18.30 22.28 3.05
CA MET A 1 17.38 21.18 3.41
C MET A 1 16.82 20.61 2.11
N GLY A 2 17.43 19.54 1.59
CA GLY A 2 16.98 18.93 0.33
C GLY A 2 15.61 18.30 0.52
N LEU A 3 14.72 18.51 -0.44
CA LEU A 3 13.38 17.92 -0.47
C LEU A 3 13.54 16.41 -0.76
N PHE A 4 13.74 15.60 0.27
CA PHE A 4 13.75 14.15 0.13
C PHE A 4 12.34 13.72 -0.30
N SER A 5 12.19 13.36 -1.58
CA SER A 5 11.00 12.64 -2.01
C SER A 5 10.99 11.30 -1.30
N ASN A 6 9.85 10.90 -0.73
CA ASN A 6 9.69 9.56 -0.15
C ASN A 6 9.79 8.43 -1.21
N LYS A 7 10.01 8.76 -2.48
CA LYS A 7 10.15 7.81 -3.58
C LYS A 7 11.46 7.03 -3.43
N ILE A 8 11.38 5.70 -3.50
CA ILE A 8 12.53 4.80 -3.38
C ILE A 8 12.65 3.87 -4.59
N SER A 9 13.84 3.36 -4.87
CA SER A 9 14.06 2.23 -5.79
C SER A 9 13.59 0.92 -5.18
N ARG A 10 13.33 -0.08 -6.03
CA ARG A 10 13.02 -1.45 -5.60
C ARG A 10 14.20 -2.11 -4.87
N ASP A 11 15.42 -1.73 -5.21
CA ASP A 11 16.64 -2.30 -4.60
C ASP A 11 16.85 -1.81 -3.16
N GLU A 12 16.19 -0.73 -2.76
CA GLU A 12 16.25 -0.17 -1.41
C GLU A 12 15.22 -0.82 -0.46
N LEU A 13 14.31 -1.61 -1.00
CA LEU A 13 13.16 -2.18 -0.30
C LEU A 13 13.58 -3.30 0.66
N LYS A 14 13.16 -3.21 1.92
CA LYS A 14 13.46 -4.19 2.96
C LYS A 14 12.18 -4.79 3.53
N ALA A 15 12.22 -6.08 3.84
CA ALA A 15 11.10 -6.73 4.52
C ALA A 15 10.77 -5.98 5.82
N GLY A 16 9.49 -5.66 6.02
CA GLY A 16 9.00 -4.82 7.11
C GLY A 16 8.74 -3.36 6.71
N ASP A 17 9.19 -2.90 5.54
CA ASP A 17 8.95 -1.54 5.08
C ASP A 17 7.45 -1.29 4.86
N HIS A 18 6.94 -0.23 5.49
CA HIS A 18 5.63 0.32 5.16
C HIS A 18 5.77 1.18 3.91
N ILE A 19 5.09 0.79 2.85
CA ILE A 19 5.18 1.42 1.54
C ILE A 19 3.81 1.93 1.10
N TYR A 20 3.82 2.89 0.19
CA TYR A 20 2.60 3.37 -0.45
C TYR A 20 2.81 3.71 -1.91
N SER A 21 1.70 3.72 -2.66
CA SER A 21 1.65 4.17 -4.05
C SER A 21 0.43 5.05 -4.27
N TRP A 22 0.60 6.18 -4.95
CA TRP A 22 -0.51 7.05 -5.32
C TRP A 22 -1.36 6.40 -6.41
N ARG A 23 -2.65 6.20 -6.13
CA ARG A 23 -3.66 5.72 -7.10
C ARG A 23 -4.41 6.87 -7.76
N SER A 24 -4.49 8.01 -7.09
CA SER A 24 -5.02 9.27 -7.59
C SER A 24 -4.40 10.42 -6.82
N TYR A 25 -4.69 11.68 -7.19
CA TYR A 25 -4.19 12.85 -6.46
C TYR A 25 -4.61 12.90 -4.98
N ILE A 26 -5.70 12.20 -4.61
CA ILE A 26 -6.29 12.26 -3.27
C ILE A 26 -6.20 10.94 -2.51
N TYR A 27 -5.60 9.89 -3.09
CA TYR A 27 -5.57 8.55 -2.50
C TYR A 27 -4.23 7.86 -2.71
N SER A 28 -3.55 7.59 -1.59
CA SER A 28 -2.42 6.69 -1.49
C SER A 28 -2.88 5.33 -1.01
N HIS A 29 -2.43 4.28 -1.69
CA HIS A 29 -2.66 2.90 -1.31
C HIS A 29 -1.45 2.38 -0.54
N HIS A 30 -1.68 1.85 0.67
CA HIS A 30 -0.63 1.48 1.63
C HIS A 30 -0.52 -0.03 1.78
N GLY A 31 0.70 -0.52 2.06
CA GLY A 31 0.98 -1.92 2.30
C GLY A 31 2.32 -2.13 3.02
N ILE A 32 2.55 -3.35 3.51
CA ILE A 32 3.80 -3.74 4.15
C ILE A 32 4.53 -4.71 3.21
N TYR A 33 5.75 -4.36 2.81
CA TYR A 33 6.59 -5.26 2.02
C TYR A 33 7.09 -6.39 2.92
N VAL A 34 6.89 -7.64 2.51
CA VAL A 34 7.26 -8.81 3.33
C VAL A 34 8.46 -9.58 2.78
N GLY A 35 9.10 -9.08 1.72
CA GLY A 35 10.18 -9.77 1.01
C GLY A 35 9.68 -10.51 -0.23
N ASP A 36 10.62 -11.04 -1.03
CA ASP A 36 10.36 -11.84 -2.24
C ASP A 36 9.36 -11.22 -3.21
N GLY A 37 9.39 -9.88 -3.35
CA GLY A 37 8.48 -9.17 -4.23
C GLY A 37 7.01 -9.18 -3.76
N LYS A 38 6.72 -9.51 -2.50
CA LYS A 38 5.36 -9.60 -1.96
C LYS A 38 5.02 -8.47 -0.99
N VAL A 39 3.75 -8.06 -1.01
CA VAL A 39 3.21 -6.99 -0.18
C VAL A 39 1.92 -7.48 0.48
N ILE A 40 1.78 -7.26 1.78
CA ILE A 40 0.51 -7.44 2.48
C ILE A 40 -0.20 -6.09 2.52
N HIS A 41 -1.45 -6.04 2.08
CA HIS A 41 -2.23 -4.80 2.02
C HIS A 41 -3.72 -5.06 2.16
N PHE A 42 -4.46 -4.02 2.55
CA PHE A 42 -5.89 -4.11 2.73
C PHE A 42 -6.62 -3.73 1.44
N THR A 43 -7.61 -4.54 1.08
CA THR A 43 -8.44 -4.39 -0.11
C THR A 43 -9.91 -4.46 0.29
N ARG A 44 -10.75 -3.66 -0.38
CA ARG A 44 -12.19 -3.68 -0.18
C ARG A 44 -12.87 -3.79 -1.54
N ARG A 45 -13.68 -4.82 -1.74
CA ARG A 45 -14.56 -5.01 -2.89
C ARG A 45 -15.78 -4.13 -2.71
N GLY A 46 -16.09 -3.37 -3.75
CA GLY A 46 -17.36 -2.68 -3.83
C GLY A 46 -18.47 -3.72 -3.99
N GLY A 47 -19.45 -3.69 -3.08
CA GLY A 47 -20.58 -4.61 -3.07
C GLY A 47 -21.19 -4.92 -1.70
N LEU A 48 -20.58 -4.50 -0.57
CA LEU A 48 -21.21 -4.64 0.75
C LEU A 48 -21.70 -3.28 1.25
N GLU A 49 -23.01 -3.10 1.19
CA GLU A 49 -23.82 -1.95 1.60
C GLU A 49 -23.68 -1.62 3.09
N ILE A 50 -22.57 -1.01 3.48
CA ILE A 50 -22.47 -0.36 4.79
C ILE A 50 -21.59 0.89 4.65
N GLY A 51 -22.24 2.00 4.31
CA GLY A 51 -21.63 3.33 4.34
C GLY A 51 -22.05 4.27 3.20
N THR A 52 -23.18 4.96 3.35
CA THR A 52 -23.45 6.30 2.78
C THR A 52 -23.49 6.54 1.26
N GLY A 53 -23.26 5.57 0.38
CA GLY A 53 -23.61 5.70 -1.05
C GLY A 53 -22.96 6.89 -1.76
N THR A 54 -21.69 7.20 -1.47
CA THR A 54 -20.96 8.28 -2.13
C THR A 54 -20.10 7.73 -3.27
N TYR A 55 -20.07 8.46 -4.39
CA TYR A 55 -19.30 8.15 -5.62
C TYR A 55 -17.80 7.85 -5.38
N LEU A 56 -17.26 8.21 -4.20
CA LEU A 56 -15.88 7.98 -3.79
C LEU A 56 -15.59 6.52 -3.41
N ASP A 57 -16.62 5.71 -3.13
CA ASP A 57 -16.45 4.28 -2.83
C ASP A 57 -15.88 3.50 -4.03
N ASN A 58 -16.14 3.97 -5.25
CA ASN A 58 -15.57 3.41 -6.49
C ASN A 58 -14.07 3.73 -6.65
N ILE A 59 -13.56 4.77 -5.97
CA ILE A 59 -12.14 5.18 -6.06
C ILE A 59 -11.27 4.28 -5.16
N ILE A 60 -11.83 3.81 -4.03
CA ILE A 60 -11.18 2.85 -3.12
C ILE A 60 -11.20 1.43 -3.71
N GLN A 61 -12.08 1.19 -4.69
CA GLN A 61 -12.42 -0.09 -5.31
C GLN A 61 -11.32 -0.72 -6.20
N ILE A 62 -10.18 -0.04 -6.44
CA ILE A 62 -9.10 -0.50 -7.34
C ILE A 62 -7.81 -0.74 -6.54
N SER A 63 -7.90 -1.56 -5.49
CA SER A 63 -6.73 -1.93 -4.70
C SER A 63 -5.82 -2.93 -5.42
N VAL A 64 -6.38 -3.70 -6.37
CA VAL A 64 -5.62 -4.59 -7.27
C VAL A 64 -6.10 -4.36 -8.71
N PRO A 65 -5.21 -4.20 -9.70
CA PRO A 65 -5.63 -4.16 -11.09
C PRO A 65 -6.35 -5.48 -11.42
N ARG A 66 -7.60 -5.36 -11.89
CA ARG A 66 -8.35 -6.50 -12.43
C ARG A 66 -7.64 -6.94 -13.68
N HIS A 67 -6.87 -8.00 -13.59
CA HIS A 67 -6.07 -8.54 -14.68
C HIS A 67 -6.91 -9.21 -15.80
N GLY A 68 -8.22 -8.93 -15.87
CA GLY A 68 -9.12 -9.52 -16.87
C GLY A 68 -8.93 -11.02 -17.01
N ASP A 69 -8.80 -11.49 -18.26
CA ASP A 69 -8.58 -12.90 -18.62
C ASP A 69 -7.11 -13.37 -18.45
N ASN A 70 -6.19 -12.51 -17.99
CA ASN A 70 -4.76 -12.81 -17.86
C ASN A 70 -4.29 -12.61 -16.41
N PRO A 71 -4.68 -13.48 -15.47
CA PRO A 71 -4.33 -13.34 -14.06
C PRO A 71 -2.82 -13.26 -13.87
N CYS A 72 -2.38 -12.44 -12.92
CA CYS A 72 -0.97 -12.32 -12.60
C CYS A 72 -0.42 -13.70 -12.18
N PRO A 73 0.63 -14.23 -12.85
CA PRO A 73 1.14 -15.57 -12.56
C PRO A 73 1.69 -15.72 -11.13
N ASN A 74 2.06 -14.60 -10.50
CA ASN A 74 2.57 -14.57 -9.13
C ASN A 74 1.46 -14.43 -8.07
N CYS A 75 0.28 -13.92 -8.42
CA CYS A 75 -0.81 -13.65 -7.46
C CYS A 75 -1.98 -14.62 -7.61
N GLY A 76 -2.12 -15.29 -8.76
CA GLY A 76 -3.28 -16.12 -9.06
C GLY A 76 -4.59 -15.33 -8.98
N ASP A 77 -5.60 -15.91 -8.31
CA ASP A 77 -6.93 -15.34 -8.08
C ASP A 77 -7.02 -14.50 -6.78
N GLN A 78 -5.91 -14.29 -6.06
CA GLN A 78 -5.92 -13.54 -4.78
C GLN A 78 -6.34 -12.08 -4.94
N SER A 79 -6.30 -11.53 -6.17
CA SER A 79 -6.88 -10.21 -6.49
C SER A 79 -8.40 -10.13 -6.32
N ILE A 80 -9.07 -11.27 -6.11
CA ILE A 80 -10.54 -11.39 -5.98
C ILE A 80 -10.96 -11.36 -4.49
N LEU A 81 -10.00 -11.50 -3.57
CA LEU A 81 -10.25 -11.58 -2.13
C LEU A 81 -10.50 -10.20 -1.51
N ASP A 82 -11.26 -10.21 -0.41
CA ASP A 82 -11.61 -9.06 0.40
C ASP A 82 -10.84 -9.04 1.72
N GLY A 83 -10.47 -7.85 2.18
CA GLY A 83 -9.77 -7.64 3.44
C GLY A 83 -8.26 -7.61 3.26
N VAL A 84 -7.52 -8.19 4.20
CA VAL A 84 -6.05 -8.25 4.16
C VAL A 84 -5.62 -9.37 3.21
N ILE A 85 -4.92 -9.01 2.14
CA ILE A 85 -4.41 -9.97 1.14
C ILE A 85 -2.90 -9.84 0.98
N SER A 86 -2.30 -10.84 0.33
CA SER A 86 -0.92 -10.76 -0.17
C SER A 86 -0.94 -10.66 -1.70
N SER A 87 -0.13 -9.77 -2.26
CA SER A 87 0.04 -9.64 -3.72
C SER A 87 1.51 -9.39 -4.07
N CYS A 88 1.86 -9.50 -5.35
CA CYS A 88 3.17 -9.06 -5.81
C CYS A 88 3.28 -7.54 -5.82
N LEU A 89 4.50 -7.03 -5.73
CA LEU A 89 4.80 -5.60 -5.72
C LEU A 89 4.24 -4.89 -6.96
N ASP A 90 4.27 -5.54 -8.12
CA ASP A 90 3.72 -4.95 -9.35
C ASP A 90 2.20 -4.77 -9.30
N CYS A 91 1.47 -5.76 -8.76
CA CYS A 91 0.03 -5.65 -8.54
C CYS A 91 -0.29 -4.58 -7.50
N PHE A 92 0.50 -4.51 -6.43
CA PHE A 92 0.38 -3.45 -5.42
C PHE A 92 0.62 -2.05 -6.03
N LEU A 93 1.62 -1.89 -6.90
CA LEU A 93 1.93 -0.59 -7.53
C LEU A 93 0.94 -0.21 -8.62
N ALA A 94 0.34 -1.17 -9.34
CA ALA A 94 -0.58 -0.93 -10.46
C ALA A 94 -0.08 0.14 -11.46
N GLY A 95 1.22 0.13 -11.76
CA GLY A 95 1.89 1.12 -12.61
C GLY A 95 2.28 2.44 -11.92
N GLY A 96 1.92 2.63 -10.65
CA GLY A 96 2.30 3.77 -9.83
C GLY A 96 3.76 3.73 -9.35
N SER A 97 4.21 4.85 -8.77
CA SER A 97 5.54 4.94 -8.14
C SER A 97 5.52 4.36 -6.72
N LEU A 98 6.67 3.84 -6.30
CA LEU A 98 6.90 3.26 -4.97
C LEU A 98 7.42 4.34 -4.00
N TYR A 99 6.79 4.46 -2.85
CA TYR A 99 7.18 5.40 -1.80
C TYR A 99 7.32 4.67 -0.46
N LEU A 100 8.31 5.08 0.34
CA LEU A 100 8.53 4.61 1.70
C LEU A 100 7.79 5.51 2.69
N PHE A 101 7.04 4.90 3.61
CA PHE A 101 6.35 5.61 4.67
C PHE A 101 7.23 5.69 5.92
N HIS A 102 7.61 6.91 6.31
CA HIS A 102 8.34 7.16 7.55
C HIS A 102 7.39 7.58 8.67
N LEU A 103 7.36 6.80 9.75
CA LEU A 103 6.79 7.23 11.01
C LEU A 103 7.81 8.12 11.73
N TYR A 104 7.54 9.42 11.79
CA TYR A 104 8.29 10.32 12.65
C TYR A 104 7.71 10.25 14.06
N PHE A 105 8.38 9.51 14.94
CA PHE A 105 8.11 9.62 16.37
C PHE A 105 8.82 10.86 16.91
N HIS A 106 8.05 11.84 17.37
CA HIS A 106 8.60 12.95 18.13
C HIS A 106 8.92 12.43 19.53
N LEU A 107 10.17 11.98 19.74
CA LEU A 107 10.69 11.78 21.07
C LEU A 107 11.03 13.17 21.61
N GLU A 108 10.15 13.73 22.44
CA GLU A 108 10.55 14.83 23.32
C GLU A 108 11.69 14.31 24.20
N LYS A 109 12.93 14.70 23.88
CA LYS A 109 14.04 14.59 24.81
C LYS A 109 13.83 15.61 25.93
N GLU A 110 12.94 15.32 26.87
CA GLU A 110 13.08 15.91 28.19
C GLU A 110 14.12 15.11 28.96
N GLY A 111 15.31 15.68 29.07
CA GLY A 111 16.36 15.18 29.93
C GLY A 111 15.88 15.12 31.38
N ARG A 112 15.54 13.92 31.85
CA ARG A 112 15.48 13.63 33.29
C ARG A 112 15.94 12.19 33.52
N ILE A 113 17.11 12.08 34.15
CA ILE A 113 17.55 10.85 34.80
C ILE A 113 16.49 10.51 35.87
N ILE A 114 15.97 9.30 35.84
CA ILE A 114 15.30 8.69 36.98
C ILE A 114 16.11 7.44 37.37
N ASN A 115 16.52 7.46 38.64
CA ASN A 115 17.55 6.69 39.34
C ASN A 115 17.89 5.28 38.86
#